data_AF-A0A9E2R7K5-F1
#
_entry.id   AF-A0A9E2R7K5-F1
#
_cell.length_a   1.000
_cell.length_b   1.000
_cell.length_c   1.000
_cell.angle_alpha   90.00
_cell.angle_beta   90.00
_cell.angle_gamma   90.00
#
_symmetry.space_group_name_H-M   'P 1'
#
loop_
_entity.id
_entity.type
_entity.pdbx_description
1 polymer ?
#
loop_
_entity_poly.entity_id
_entity_poly.type
_entity_poly.pdbx_seq_one_letter_code
_entity_poly.pdbx_strand_id
1 'polypeptide(L)'
;MKMATLNISLPGQMAAFVRAQCERDCGNISEYFRSLVREKMKHEIEADLRLLQSTRSGAEPGPSAQDVEAVLALQQQVKKDHRRARRA
;
A
#
# COMPACT_ATOMS: atom_id res chain seq x y z
N MET A 1 15.98 4.51 18.57
CA MET A 1 14.57 4.48 18.09
C MET A 1 13.65 4.31 19.29
N LYS A 2 12.57 5.08 19.39
CA LYS A 2 11.55 4.89 20.43
C LYS A 2 10.68 3.69 20.04
N MET A 3 10.70 2.63 20.84
CA MET A 3 9.86 1.46 20.62
C MET A 3 8.43 1.76 21.10
N ALA A 4 7.44 1.46 20.26
CA ALA A 4 6.04 1.48 20.66
C ALA A 4 5.69 0.15 21.36
N THR A 5 4.90 0.24 22.44
CA THR A 5 4.41 -0.93 23.16
C THR A 5 2.99 -1.25 22.72
N LEU A 6 2.73 -2.53 22.43
CA LEU A 6 1.42 -3.05 22.07
C LEU A 6 1.09 -4.20 23.03
N ASN A 7 -0.12 -4.20 23.57
CA ASN A 7 -0.65 -5.31 24.36
C ASN A 7 -1.55 -6.15 23.47
N ILE A 8 -1.30 -7.45 23.42
CA ILE A 8 -2.02 -8.41 22.59
C ILE A 8 -2.48 -9.58 23.43
N SER A 9 -3.74 -9.97 23.25
CA SER A 9 -4.33 -11.15 23.88
C SER A 9 -4.46 -12.26 22.85
N LEU A 10 -4.14 -13.48 23.26
CA LEU A 10 -4.20 -14.66 22.41
C LEU A 10 -5.05 -15.74 23.10
N PRO A 11 -5.77 -16.58 22.34
CA PRO A 11 -6.32 -17.82 22.86
C PRO A 11 -5.23 -18.68 23.52
N GLY A 12 -5.60 -19.42 24.56
CA GLY A 12 -4.62 -20.19 25.37
C GLY A 12 -3.74 -21.14 24.56
N GLN A 13 -4.31 -21.83 23.57
CA GLN A 13 -3.55 -22.73 22.69
C GLN A 13 -2.51 -21.98 21.84
N MET A 14 -2.87 -20.80 21.32
CA MET A 14 -1.93 -19.98 20.54
C MET A 14 -0.82 -19.43 21.43
N ALA A 15 -1.14 -18.98 22.64
CA ALA A 15 -0.13 -18.51 23.59
C ALA A 15 0.87 -19.63 23.96
N ALA A 16 0.37 -20.85 24.19
CA ALA A 16 1.22 -22.01 24.46
C ALA A 16 2.14 -22.34 23.27
N PHE A 17 1.61 -22.31 22.05
CA PHE A 17 2.39 -22.51 20.84
C PHE A 17 3.51 -21.47 20.69
N VAL A 18 3.18 -20.18 20.86
CA VAL A 18 4.17 -19.09 20.76
C VAL A 18 5.27 -19.22 21.82
N ARG A 19 4.91 -19.60 23.06
CA ARG A 19 5.89 -19.84 24.12
C ARG A 19 6.86 -20.96 23.75
N ALA A 20 6.34 -22.11 23.30
CA ALA A 20 7.17 -23.24 22.86
C ALA A 20 8.07 -22.87 21.67
N GLN A 21 7.56 -22.06 20.73
CA GLN A 21 8.35 -21.57 19.60
C GLN A 21 9.48 -20.64 20.04
N CYS A 22 9.25 -19.78 21.03
CA CYS A 22 10.28 -18.89 21.58
C CYS A 22 11.37 -19.67 22.32
N GLU A 23 11.00 -20.65 23.13
CA GLU A 23 11.96 -21.49 23.85
C GLU A 23 12.97 -22.18 22.92
N ARG A 24 12.57 -22.49 21.69
CA ARG A 24 13.45 -23.09 20.67
C ARG A 24 14.29 -22.05 19.94
N ASP A 25 13.66 -21.00 19.43
CA ASP A 25 14.21 -20.26 18.29
C ASP A 25 14.31 -18.74 18.52
N CYS A 26 13.75 -18.18 19.61
CA CYS A 26 13.70 -16.74 19.83
C CYS A 26 13.92 -16.35 21.30
N GLY A 27 14.93 -15.52 21.59
CA GLY A 27 15.26 -15.09 22.95
C GLY A 27 14.12 -14.37 23.71
N ASN A 28 13.07 -13.89 23.03
CA ASN A 28 11.82 -13.47 23.68
C ASN A 28 10.63 -13.46 22.69
N ILE A 29 9.42 -13.46 23.27
CA ILE A 29 8.14 -13.43 22.53
C ILE A 29 7.99 -12.19 21.65
N SER A 30 8.52 -11.04 22.07
CA SER A 30 8.42 -9.82 21.27
C SER A 30 9.25 -9.91 20.00
N GLU A 31 10.44 -10.54 20.04
CA GLU A 31 11.25 -10.79 18.85
C GLU A 31 10.58 -11.78 17.91
N TYR A 32 9.94 -12.81 18.45
CA TYR A 32 9.13 -13.72 17.65
C TYR A 32 7.99 -13.01 16.91
N PHE A 33 7.24 -12.13 17.58
CA PHE A 33 6.22 -11.34 16.88
C PHE A 33 6.81 -10.34 15.89
N ARG A 34 7.96 -9.74 16.20
CA ARG A 34 8.65 -8.83 15.27
C ARG A 34 9.09 -9.54 14.01
N SER A 35 9.59 -10.78 14.09
CA SER A 35 9.97 -11.54 12.90
C SER A 35 8.75 -11.86 12.03
N LEU A 36 7.66 -12.34 12.64
CA LEU A 36 6.40 -12.60 11.93
C LEU A 36 5.83 -11.35 11.25
N VAL A 37 5.84 -10.21 11.94
CA VAL A 37 5.36 -8.95 11.36
C VAL A 37 6.25 -8.51 10.20
N ARG A 38 7.58 -8.59 10.34
CA ARG A 38 8.50 -8.25 9.23
C ARG A 38 8.29 -9.15 8.02
N GLU A 39 8.10 -10.44 8.23
CA GLU A 39 7.81 -11.40 7.16
C GLU A 39 6.50 -11.06 6.45
N LYS A 40 5.44 -10.80 7.21
CA LYS A 40 4.14 -10.39 6.68
C LYS A 40 4.23 -9.09 5.87
N MET A 41 4.92 -8.08 6.40
CA MET A 41 5.16 -6.80 5.70
C MET A 41 5.93 -7.03 4.40
N LYS A 42 6.97 -7.85 4.42
CA LYS A 42 7.75 -8.18 3.22
C LYS A 42 6.87 -8.82 2.15
N HIS A 43 6.03 -9.79 2.52
CA HIS A 43 5.10 -10.43 1.60
C HIS A 43 4.08 -9.47 0.98
N GLU A 44 3.56 -8.52 1.75
CA GLU A 44 2.64 -7.49 1.24
C GLU A 44 3.34 -6.56 0.25
N ILE A 45 4.54 -6.08 0.60
CA ILE A 45 5.35 -5.26 -0.30
C ILE A 45 5.67 -6.02 -1.60
N GLU A 46 6.03 -7.29 -1.52
CA GLU A 46 6.30 -8.12 -2.70
C GLU A 46 5.06 -8.39 -3.56
N ALA A 47 3.87 -8.47 -2.94
CA ALA A 47 2.60 -8.59 -3.67
C ALA A 47 2.28 -7.29 -4.42
N ASP A 48 2.44 -6.14 -3.77
CA ASP A 48 2.24 -4.82 -4.39
C ASP A 48 3.23 -4.57 -5.53
N LEU A 49 4.50 -4.92 -5.32
CA LEU A 49 5.52 -4.80 -6.36
C LEU A 49 5.21 -5.69 -7.56
N ARG A 50 4.73 -6.92 -7.33
CA ARG A 50 4.29 -7.80 -8.43
C ARG A 50 3.11 -7.22 -9.18
N LEU A 51 2.13 -6.62 -8.48
CA LEU A 51 1.03 -5.93 -9.13
C LEU A 51 1.53 -4.78 -10.00
N LEU A 52 2.39 -3.91 -9.48
CA LEU A 52 2.98 -2.80 -10.24
C LEU A 52 3.83 -3.27 -11.43
N GLN A 53 4.54 -4.39 -11.29
CA GLN A 53 5.30 -4.97 -12.40
C GLN A 53 4.38 -5.55 -13.48
N SER A 54 3.28 -6.19 -13.08
CA SER A 54 2.30 -6.76 -14.01
C SER A 54 1.62 -5.69 -14.87
N THR A 55 1.45 -4.47 -14.32
CA THR A 55 0.89 -3.35 -15.07
C THR A 55 1.93 -2.58 -15.87
N ARG A 56 3.23 -2.79 -15.63
CA ARG A 56 4.32 -2.06 -16.30
C ARG A 56 4.66 -2.63 -17.69
N SER A 57 4.52 -3.94 -17.89
CA SER A 57 4.82 -4.55 -19.20
C SER A 57 3.75 -4.14 -20.22
N GLY A 58 4.13 -3.29 -21.18
CA GLY A 58 3.22 -2.79 -22.22
C GLY A 58 2.38 -1.58 -21.82
N ALA A 59 2.63 -0.96 -20.67
CA ALA A 59 2.06 0.35 -20.37
C ALA A 59 2.77 1.43 -21.19
N GLU A 60 1.99 2.14 -22.01
CA GLU A 60 2.46 3.36 -22.67
C GLU A 60 2.93 4.39 -21.63
N PRO A 61 3.87 5.28 -22.00
CA PRO A 61 4.24 6.40 -21.14
C PRO A 61 2.99 7.15 -20.67
N GLY A 62 3.00 7.57 -19.40
CA GLY A 62 1.95 8.47 -18.91
C GLY A 62 1.91 9.76 -19.74
N PRO A 63 0.78 10.50 -19.70
CA PRO A 63 0.63 11.74 -20.46
C PRO A 63 1.74 12.73 -20.11
N SER A 64 2.26 13.40 -21.13
CA SER A 64 3.24 14.47 -20.96
C SER A 64 2.59 15.69 -20.29
N ALA A 65 3.41 16.60 -19.78
CA ALA A 65 2.91 17.87 -19.24
C ALA A 65 2.09 18.68 -20.27
N GLN A 66 2.45 18.57 -21.55
CA GLN A 66 1.74 19.21 -22.66
C GLN A 66 0.36 18.57 -22.89
N ASP A 67 0.26 17.25 -22.80
CA ASP A 67 -1.03 16.54 -22.92
C ASP A 67 -2.00 16.96 -21.81
N VAL A 68 -1.47 17.12 -20.58
CA VAL A 68 -2.26 17.59 -19.43
C VAL A 68 -2.74 19.02 -19.65
N GLU A 69 -1.86 19.91 -20.12
CA GLU A 69 -2.22 21.30 -20.40
C GLU A 69 -3.28 21.41 -21.50
N ALA A 70 -3.15 20.62 -22.57
CA ALA A 70 -4.12 20.57 -23.66
C ALA A 70 -5.51 20.13 -23.17
N VAL A 71 -5.58 19.10 -22.33
CA VAL A 71 -6.85 18.64 -21.75
C VAL A 71 -7.47 19.72 -20.85
N LEU A 72 -6.67 20.43 -20.04
CA LEU A 72 -7.17 21.51 -19.19
C LEU A 72 -7.72 22.67 -20.02
N ALA A 73 -7.03 23.05 -21.10
CA ALA A 73 -7.50 24.09 -22.02
C ALA A 73 -8.82 23.67 -22.70
N LEU A 74 -8.92 22.41 -23.15
CA LEU A 74 -10.14 21.85 -23.73
C LEU A 74 -11.31 21.90 -22.74
N GLN A 75 -11.09 21.52 -21.48
CA GLN A 75 -12.12 21.59 -20.44
C GLN A 75 -12.62 23.02 -20.20
N GLN A 76 -11.72 24.01 -20.21
CA GLN A 76 -12.11 25.41 -20.08
C GLN A 76 -12.95 25.88 -21.26
N GLN A 77 -12.59 25.46 -22.47
CA GLN A 77 -13.33 25.80 -23.68
C GLN A 77 -14.74 25.19 -23.65
N VAL A 78 -14.86 23.89 -23.37
CA VAL A 78 -16.15 23.20 -23.24
C VAL A 78 -17.03 23.87 -22.17
N LYS A 79 -16.45 24.27 -21.03
CA LYS A 79 -17.18 25.02 -19.99
C LYS A 79 -17.70 26.37 -20.51
N LYS A 80 -16.93 27.10 -21.31
CA LYS A 80 -17.35 28.38 -21.91
C LYS A 80 -18.49 28.16 -22.91
N ASP A 81 -18.39 27.14 -23.75
CA ASP A 81 -19.39 26.85 -24.78
C ASP A 81 -20.72 26.41 -24.16
N HIS A 82 -20.69 25.57 -23.12
CA HIS A 82 -21.90 25.25 -22.34
C HIS A 82 -22.54 26.47 -21.67
N ARG A 83 -21.73 27.42 -21.16
CA ARG A 83 -22.26 28.67 -20.59
C ARG A 83 -22.91 29.56 -21.65
N ARG A 84 -22.35 29.61 -22.85
CA ARG A 84 -22.89 30.39 -23.97
C ARG A 84 -24.18 29.77 -24.50
N ALA A 85 -24.20 28.45 -24.70
CA ALA A 85 -25.40 27.71 -25.11
C ALA A 85 -26.56 27.81 -24.11
N ARG A 86 -26.27 27.97 -22.82
CA ARG A 86 -27.30 28.23 -21.79
C ARG A 86 -27.82 29.67 -21.75
N ARG A 87 -27.16 30.60 -22.42
CA ARG A 87 -27.50 32.03 -22.44
C ARG A 87 -28.16 32.48 -23.75
N ALA A 88 -28.10 31.65 -24.79
CA ALA A 88 -28.84 31.80 -26.04
C ALA A 88 -30.22 31.16 -25.91
#